data_AF-A0A1A6HET4-F1
#
_entry.id   AF-A0A1A6HET4-F1
#
_cell.length_a   1.000
_cell.length_b   1.000
_cell.length_c   1.000
_cell.angle_alpha   90.00
_cell.angle_beta   90.00
_cell.angle_gamma   90.00
#
_symmetry.space_group_name_H-M   'P 1'
#
loop_
_entity.id
_entity.type
_entity.pdbx_description
1 polymer ?
#
loop_
_entity_poly.entity_id
_entity_poly.type
_entity_poly.pdbx_seq_one_letter_code
_entity_poly.pdbx_strand_id
1 'polypeptide(L)'
;MENQPVLGRPQVPEEHVLCQEAQGLKKMQPNNSKAVSAHAGAIKAIVKPKMVKPKVPKGPSRKLSQLAFIAHPKLGKQIRSYMAKGRRLCQPKPKAQTKAEASAPAQALKERYKCSQ
;
A
#
# COMPACT_ATOMS: atom_id res chain seq x y z
N MET A 1 57.77 29.11 41.63
CA MET A 1 57.34 27.79 42.10
C MET A 1 55.85 27.84 42.28
N GLU A 2 55.21 26.80 41.77
CA GLU A 2 53.77 26.65 41.60
C GLU A 2 52.99 26.82 42.91
N ASN A 3 51.71 27.18 42.79
CA ASN A 3 50.65 26.34 43.32
C ASN A 3 49.28 26.85 42.83
N GLN A 4 48.60 25.99 42.08
CA GLN A 4 47.19 26.15 41.75
C GLN A 4 46.31 25.84 42.97
N PRO A 5 45.14 26.48 43.13
CA PRO A 5 44.02 25.86 43.81
C PRO A 5 43.03 25.33 42.76
N VAL A 6 42.92 24.00 42.70
CA VAL A 6 41.83 23.30 42.01
C VAL A 6 40.54 23.64 42.75
N LEU A 7 39.81 24.65 42.28
CA LEU A 7 38.46 24.93 42.75
C LEU A 7 37.55 23.83 42.18
N GLY A 8 37.22 22.88 43.05
CA GLY A 8 36.40 21.71 42.74
C GLY A 8 35.09 22.12 42.06
N ARG A 9 34.67 21.28 41.11
CA ARG A 9 33.33 21.37 40.53
C ARG A 9 32.31 21.39 41.67
N PRO A 10 31.29 22.27 41.63
CA PRO A 10 30.19 22.20 42.58
C PRO A 10 29.49 20.84 42.40
N GLN A 11 29.71 19.93 43.33
CA GLN A 11 28.89 18.74 43.46
C GLN A 11 27.59 19.21 44.13
N VAL A 12 26.64 19.65 43.30
CA VAL A 12 25.27 19.88 43.75
C VAL A 12 24.75 18.57 44.36
N PRO A 13 24.13 18.58 45.55
CA PRO A 13 23.62 17.36 46.15
C PRO A 13 22.54 16.77 45.24
N GLU A 14 22.79 15.59 44.67
CA GLU A 14 21.84 14.80 43.85
C GLU A 14 20.44 14.74 44.49
N GLU A 15 20.38 14.75 45.82
CA GLU A 15 19.18 14.82 46.67
C GLU A 15 18.25 16.01 46.34
N HIS A 16 18.80 17.19 45.99
CA HIS A 16 18.01 18.39 45.67
C HIS A 16 17.39 18.33 44.27
N VAL A 17 18.03 17.64 43.33
CA VAL A 17 17.51 17.43 41.96
C VAL A 17 16.42 16.36 42.00
N LEU A 18 16.64 15.26 42.72
CA LEU A 18 15.68 14.17 42.89
C LEU A 18 14.40 14.62 43.60
N CYS A 19 14.52 15.49 44.61
CA CYS A 19 13.36 16.09 45.27
C CYS A 19 12.54 17.02 44.37
N GLN A 20 13.17 17.74 43.44
CA GLN A 20 12.46 18.61 42.48
C GLN A 20 11.75 17.81 41.39
N GLU A 21 12.39 16.76 40.86
CA GLU A 21 11.79 15.88 39.86
C GLU A 21 10.60 15.11 40.42
N ALA A 22 10.68 14.63 41.66
CA ALA A 22 9.57 13.97 42.34
C ALA A 22 8.37 14.93 42.57
N GLN A 23 8.62 16.21 42.81
CA GLN A 23 7.57 17.24 42.93
C GLN A 23 6.95 17.60 41.57
N GLY A 24 7.77 17.69 40.52
CA GLY A 24 7.32 17.89 39.14
C GLY A 24 6.47 16.73 38.63
N LEU A 25 6.83 15.49 38.98
CA LEU A 25 6.10 14.28 38.58
C LEU A 25 4.66 14.25 39.11
N LYS A 26 4.43 14.71 40.35
CA LYS A 26 3.07 14.81 40.93
C LYS A 26 2.16 15.78 40.16
N LYS A 27 2.73 16.81 39.55
CA LYS A 27 2.00 17.77 38.68
C LYS A 27 1.91 17.29 37.23
N MET A 28 2.86 16.46 36.79
CA MET A 28 2.93 15.90 35.44
C MET A 28 2.06 14.65 35.22
N GLN A 29 1.83 13.84 36.25
CA GLN A 29 0.88 12.71 36.17
C GLN A 29 -0.56 13.15 35.76
N PRO A 30 -1.19 14.14 36.43
CA PRO A 30 -2.56 14.55 36.11
C PRO A 30 -2.69 15.37 34.81
N ASN A 31 -1.63 16.00 34.30
CA ASN A 31 -1.69 16.70 33.02
C ASN A 31 -1.56 15.73 31.84
N ASN A 32 -0.72 14.69 31.96
CA ASN A 32 -0.56 13.66 30.97
C ASN A 32 -1.82 12.80 30.85
N SER A 33 -2.48 12.47 31.97
CA SER A 33 -3.75 11.74 31.92
C SER A 33 -4.86 12.55 31.23
N LYS A 34 -4.91 13.87 31.42
CA LYS A 34 -5.81 14.78 30.69
C LYS A 34 -5.46 14.88 29.21
N ALA A 35 -4.19 14.91 28.85
CA ALA A 35 -3.74 14.94 27.46
C ALA A 35 -4.13 13.63 26.73
N VAL A 36 -3.93 12.48 27.36
CA VAL A 36 -4.30 11.17 26.81
C VAL A 36 -5.82 11.05 26.65
N SER A 37 -6.61 11.49 27.62
CA SER A 37 -8.08 11.43 27.52
C SER A 37 -8.63 12.37 26.45
N ALA A 38 -8.05 13.57 26.29
CA ALA A 38 -8.38 14.50 25.22
C ALA A 38 -8.05 13.89 23.84
N HIS A 39 -6.89 13.27 23.69
CA HIS A 39 -6.49 12.61 22.45
C HIS A 39 -7.38 11.40 22.11
N ALA A 40 -7.74 10.58 23.10
CA ALA A 40 -8.68 9.48 22.92
C ALA A 40 -10.07 9.98 22.47
N GLY A 41 -10.55 11.09 23.01
CA GLY A 41 -11.79 11.75 22.59
C GLY A 41 -11.73 12.26 21.15
N ALA A 42 -10.62 12.88 20.75
CA ALA A 42 -10.39 13.35 19.39
C ALA A 42 -10.34 12.19 18.37
N ILE A 43 -9.64 11.09 18.68
CA ILE A 43 -9.62 9.89 17.83
C ILE A 43 -11.03 9.33 17.70
N LYS A 44 -11.78 9.21 18.79
CA LYS A 44 -13.17 8.71 18.76
C LYS A 44 -14.08 9.58 17.90
N ALA A 45 -13.85 10.89 17.86
CA ALA A 45 -14.57 11.84 17.01
C ALA A 45 -14.16 11.77 15.52
N ILE A 46 -12.93 11.37 15.21
CA ILE A 46 -12.48 11.10 13.83
C ILE A 46 -13.01 9.74 13.35
N VAL A 47 -12.92 8.72 14.20
CA VAL A 47 -13.34 7.34 13.92
C VAL A 47 -14.86 7.25 13.75
N LYS A 48 -15.64 8.08 14.45
CA LYS A 48 -17.04 8.32 14.12
C LYS A 48 -17.06 9.38 13.02
N PRO A 49 -17.08 9.01 11.73
CA PRO A 49 -16.94 9.99 10.67
C PRO A 49 -18.17 10.89 10.78
N LYS A 50 -17.96 12.16 11.14
CA LYS A 50 -18.99 13.17 10.98
C LYS A 50 -19.32 13.14 9.49
N MET A 51 -20.60 13.03 9.14
CA MET A 51 -21.12 12.88 7.78
C MET A 51 -20.94 14.17 6.96
N VAL A 52 -19.76 14.78 7.04
CA VAL A 52 -19.32 15.88 6.21
C VAL A 52 -18.97 15.22 4.88
N LYS A 53 -19.81 15.45 3.86
CA LYS A 53 -19.57 14.95 2.51
C LYS A 53 -18.12 15.32 2.14
N PRO A 54 -17.24 14.34 1.91
CA PRO A 54 -15.92 14.63 1.41
C PRO A 54 -16.10 15.40 0.11
N LYS A 55 -15.55 16.61 0.05
CA LYS A 55 -15.49 17.39 -1.19
C LYS A 55 -14.37 16.77 -2.02
N VAL A 56 -14.59 15.53 -2.45
CA VAL A 56 -13.58 14.73 -3.16
C VAL A 56 -13.31 15.42 -4.49
N PRO A 57 -12.07 15.90 -4.73
CA PRO A 57 -11.72 16.40 -6.04
C PRO A 57 -11.88 15.24 -7.03
N LYS A 58 -12.35 15.55 -8.24
CA LYS A 58 -12.44 14.57 -9.34
C LYS A 58 -11.00 14.12 -9.65
N GLY A 59 -10.59 13.02 -9.02
CA GLY A 59 -9.31 12.37 -9.30
C GLY A 59 -9.26 11.81 -10.73
N PRO A 60 -8.10 11.30 -11.16
CA PRO A 60 -7.99 10.65 -12.46
C PRO A 60 -9.06 9.56 -12.58
N SER A 61 -9.63 9.42 -13.79
CA SER A 61 -10.71 8.45 -13.98
C SER A 61 -10.26 7.06 -13.55
N ARG A 62 -11.17 6.31 -12.91
CA ARG A 62 -10.90 4.94 -12.42
C ARG A 62 -10.27 4.04 -13.49
N LYS A 63 -10.60 4.27 -14.77
CA LYS A 63 -10.03 3.54 -15.92
C LYS A 63 -8.53 3.78 -16.09
N LEU A 64 -8.07 5.02 -15.97
CA LEU A 64 -6.64 5.34 -16.10
C LEU A 64 -5.82 4.74 -14.95
N SER A 65 -6.33 4.86 -13.72
CA SER A 65 -5.69 4.24 -12.55
C SER A 65 -5.63 2.71 -12.67
N GLN A 66 -6.68 2.10 -13.21
CA GLN A 66 -6.70 0.65 -13.47
C GLN A 66 -5.67 0.24 -14.53
N LEU A 67 -5.55 0.98 -15.64
CA LEU A 67 -4.55 0.70 -16.67
C LEU A 67 -3.12 0.84 -16.14
N ALA A 68 -2.85 1.89 -15.35
CA ALA A 68 -1.56 2.07 -14.70
C ALA A 68 -1.22 0.89 -13.78
N PHE A 69 -2.19 0.40 -13.00
CA PHE A 69 -2.00 -0.76 -12.13
C PHE A 69 -1.73 -2.06 -12.90
N ILE A 70 -2.40 -2.26 -14.04
CA ILE A 70 -2.19 -3.42 -14.93
C ILE A 70 -0.83 -3.34 -15.63
N ALA A 71 -0.40 -2.15 -16.05
CA ALA A 71 0.91 -1.91 -16.66
C ALA A 71 2.05 -2.02 -15.64
N HIS A 72 1.77 -1.83 -14.35
CA HIS A 72 2.79 -1.83 -13.31
C HIS A 72 3.56 -3.17 -13.27
N PRO A 73 4.90 -3.17 -13.33
CA PRO A 73 5.68 -4.39 -13.52
C PRO A 73 5.52 -5.39 -12.37
N LYS A 74 5.50 -4.90 -11.12
CA LYS A 74 5.37 -5.74 -9.92
C LYS A 74 3.92 -6.11 -9.60
N LEU A 75 3.02 -5.14 -9.68
CA LEU A 75 1.64 -5.27 -9.17
C LEU A 75 0.69 -5.89 -10.22
N GLY A 76 0.91 -5.57 -11.50
CA GLY A 76 0.07 -6.06 -12.59
C GLY A 76 0.41 -7.47 -13.10
N LYS A 77 1.45 -8.13 -12.57
CA LYS A 77 1.94 -9.43 -13.09
C LYS A 77 0.85 -10.49 -13.11
N GLN A 78 0.10 -10.63 -12.01
CA GLN A 78 -0.95 -11.64 -11.91
C GLN A 78 -2.12 -11.36 -12.85
N ILE A 79 -2.53 -10.09 -12.97
CA ILE A 79 -3.61 -9.68 -13.87
C ILE A 79 -3.22 -9.94 -15.33
N ARG A 80 -2.01 -9.56 -15.73
CA ARG A 80 -1.50 -9.83 -17.09
C ARG A 80 -1.45 -11.33 -17.39
N SER A 81 -0.98 -12.14 -16.44
CA SER A 81 -0.96 -13.61 -16.55
C SER A 81 -2.37 -14.19 -16.72
N TYR A 82 -3.33 -13.73 -15.92
CA TYR A 82 -4.73 -14.15 -16.02
C TYR A 82 -5.34 -13.78 -17.38
N MET A 83 -5.13 -12.56 -17.85
CA MET A 83 -5.62 -12.12 -19.17
C MET A 83 -5.02 -12.94 -20.32
N ALA A 84 -3.72 -13.27 -20.22
CA ALA A 84 -3.07 -14.14 -21.20
C ALA A 84 -3.65 -15.57 -21.18
N LYS A 85 -3.96 -16.11 -20.00
CA LYS A 85 -4.62 -17.42 -19.85
C LYS A 85 -6.05 -17.40 -20.38
N GLY A 86 -6.86 -16.41 -20.02
CA GLY A 86 -8.24 -16.28 -20.49
C GLY A 86 -8.33 -16.21 -22.02
N ARG A 87 -7.40 -15.50 -22.66
CA ARG A 87 -7.30 -15.47 -24.13
C ARG A 87 -6.96 -16.83 -24.75
N ARG A 88 -6.18 -17.68 -24.06
CA ARG A 88 -5.87 -19.04 -24.52
C ARG A 88 -7.00 -20.04 -24.25
N LEU A 89 -7.78 -19.79 -23.20
CA LEU A 89 -8.90 -20.65 -22.77
C LEU A 89 -10.20 -20.33 -23.52
N CYS A 90 -10.36 -19.13 -24.06
CA CYS A 90 -11.37 -18.82 -25.08
C CYS A 90 -11.03 -19.48 -26.42
N GLN A 91 -10.99 -20.81 -26.43
CA GLN A 91 -11.08 -21.57 -27.66
C GLN A 91 -12.53 -21.45 -28.16
N PRO A 92 -12.77 -21.13 -29.45
CA PRO A 92 -14.10 -21.25 -30.01
C PRO A 92 -14.56 -22.70 -29.85
N LYS A 93 -15.68 -22.90 -29.15
CA LYS A 93 -16.31 -24.21 -29.00
C LYS A 93 -16.56 -24.75 -30.41
N PRO A 94 -16.00 -25.91 -30.81
CA PRO A 94 -16.28 -26.47 -32.13
C PRO A 94 -17.78 -26.78 -32.17
N LYS A 95 -18.50 -26.10 -33.07
CA LYS A 95 -19.87 -26.48 -33.38
C LYS A 95 -19.80 -27.82 -34.09
N ALA A 96 -20.47 -28.84 -33.55
CA ALA A 96 -20.60 -30.14 -34.17
C ALA A 96 -21.16 -29.97 -35.58
N GLN A 97 -20.32 -30.23 -36.59
CA GLN A 97 -20.76 -30.38 -37.97
C GLN A 97 -21.32 -31.80 -38.11
N THR A 98 -22.64 -31.83 -38.32
CA THR A 98 -23.36 -32.63 -39.30
C THR A 98 -22.62 -33.84 -39.89
N LYS A 99 -23.25 -35.02 -39.72
CA LYS A 99 -23.10 -36.22 -40.55
C LYS A 99 -22.86 -35.88 -42.03
N ALA A 100 -21.85 -36.49 -42.65
CA ALA A 100 -22.04 -37.45 -43.76
C ALA A 100 -20.67 -37.92 -44.29
N GLU A 101 -20.59 -39.22 -44.47
CA GLU A 101 -19.49 -40.01 -45.01
C GLU A 101 -19.47 -39.93 -46.55
N ALA A 102 -18.30 -39.68 -47.15
CA ALA A 102 -17.97 -40.07 -48.52
C ALA A 102 -16.45 -39.93 -48.82
N SER A 103 -15.77 -41.09 -48.80
CA SER A 103 -14.63 -41.55 -49.65
C SER A 103 -13.62 -40.57 -50.31
N ALA A 104 -12.36 -40.65 -49.84
CA ALA A 104 -11.02 -40.78 -50.51
C ALA A 104 -10.62 -39.99 -51.81
N PRO A 105 -9.31 -39.91 -52.18
CA PRO A 105 -8.19 -39.24 -51.48
C PRO A 105 -7.35 -38.30 -52.41
N ALA A 106 -6.41 -37.57 -51.76
CA ALA A 106 -5.11 -37.11 -52.29
C ALA A 106 -5.06 -36.17 -53.52
N GLN A 107 -4.74 -34.88 -53.31
CA GLN A 107 -3.73 -34.15 -54.10
C GLN A 107 -3.00 -33.10 -53.24
N ALA A 108 -1.68 -33.12 -53.36
CA ALA A 108 -0.74 -32.19 -52.75
C ALA A 108 -0.78 -30.84 -53.45
N LEU A 109 -0.80 -29.74 -52.71
CA LEU A 109 -0.25 -28.46 -53.18
C LEU A 109 0.49 -27.76 -52.05
N LYS A 110 1.82 -27.76 -52.21
CA LYS A 110 2.75 -26.86 -51.54
C LYS A 110 2.37 -25.44 -51.96
N GLU A 111 2.26 -24.51 -51.02
CA GLU A 111 2.99 -23.25 -51.15
C GLU A 111 3.00 -22.44 -49.86
N ARG A 112 4.23 -22.25 -49.37
CA ARG A 112 4.58 -21.17 -48.48
C ARG A 112 4.45 -19.87 -49.26
N TYR A 113 3.72 -18.90 -48.73
CA TYR A 113 4.03 -17.50 -49.02
C TYR A 113 4.12 -16.67 -47.76
N LYS A 114 5.32 -16.13 -47.62
CA LYS A 114 5.81 -15.15 -46.66
C LYS A 114 5.29 -13.79 -47.11
N CYS A 115 4.78 -12.97 -46.20
CA CYS A 115 4.87 -11.52 -46.37
C CYS A 115 4.94 -10.84 -45.01
N SER A 116 6.12 -10.31 -44.73
CA SER A 116 6.38 -9.28 -43.74
C SER A 116 6.04 -7.95 -44.40
N GLN A 117 5.19 -7.16 -43.76
CA GLN A 117 5.16 -5.70 -43.85
C GLN A 117 4.98 -5.18 -42.42
#